data_AF-A0A954PAC6-F1
#
_entry.id   AF-A0A954PAC6-F1
#
_cell.length_a   1.000
_cell.length_b   1.000
_cell.length_c   1.000
_cell.angle_alpha   90.00
_cell.angle_beta   90.00
_cell.angle_gamma   90.00
#
_symmetry.space_group_name_H-M   'P 1'
#
loop_
_entity.id
_entity.type
_entity.pdbx_description
1 polymer ?
#
loop_
_entity_poly.entity_id
_entity_poly.type
_entity_poly.pdbx_seq_one_letter_code
_entity_poly.pdbx_strand_id
1 'polypeptide(L)' 'MSADWYFLKSGFFYRNKRIGPICENELLLRIEKGEVHPDTMLSSTSKTHGHWVVMREIKPAIKHWKETHPDAA' A
#
# COMPACT_ATOMS: atom_id res chain seq x y z
N MET A 1 16.18 -3.88 6.54
CA MET A 1 14.87 -3.33 6.93
C MET A 1 14.93 -1.82 6.81
N SER A 2 14.63 -1.25 5.64
CA SER A 2 14.52 0.20 5.46
C SER A 2 13.04 0.60 5.43
N ALA A 3 12.68 1.62 6.22
CA ALA A 3 11.37 2.23 6.19
C ALA A 3 11.32 3.22 5.03
N ASP A 4 10.56 2.89 3.99
CA ASP A 4 10.59 3.64 2.73
C ASP A 4 9.21 3.78 2.08
N TRP A 5 8.22 3.04 2.56
CA TRP A 5 6.88 3.05 1.99
C TRP A 5 6.00 4.10 2.65
N TYR A 6 5.20 4.76 1.83
CA TYR A 6 4.14 5.66 2.22
C TYR A 6 2.85 5.19 1.53
N PHE A 7 1.72 5.38 2.20
CA PHE A 7 0.41 5.14 1.61
C PHE A 7 -0.58 6.25 1.97
N LEU A 8 -1.57 6.48 1.09
CA LEU A 8 -2.67 7.40 1.35
C LEU A 8 -3.85 6.62 1.95
N LYS A 9 -4.17 6.90 3.21
CA LYS A 9 -5.39 6.42 3.83
C LYS A 9 -6.52 7.42 3.57
N SER A 10 -7.62 6.95 2.98
CA SER A 10 -8.83 7.78 2.87
C SER A 10 -9.42 7.97 4.27
N GLY A 11 -9.50 9.22 4.71
CA GLY A 11 -10.08 9.59 5.99
C GLY A 11 -11.51 10.11 5.86
N PHE A 12 -12.16 10.32 7.00
CA PHE A 12 -13.46 10.99 7.08
C PHE A 12 -13.36 12.42 6.51
N PHE A 13 -14.38 12.87 5.77
CA PHE A 13 -14.42 14.18 5.06
C PHE A 13 -13.38 14.37 3.94
N TYR A 14 -13.23 13.42 3.01
CA TYR A 14 -12.40 13.55 1.80
C TYR A 14 -10.92 13.86 2.05
N ARG A 15 -10.44 13.72 3.30
CA ARG A 15 -9.08 14.06 3.66
C ARG A 15 -8.21 12.82 3.55
N ASN A 16 -7.43 12.77 2.48
CA ASN A 16 -6.42 11.73 2.31
C ASN A 16 -5.23 12.02 3.25
N LYS A 17 -4.97 11.12 4.18
CA LYS A 17 -3.84 11.21 5.11
C LYS A 17 -2.69 10.37 4.60
N ARG A 18 -1.52 11.00 4.45
CA ARG A 18 -0.26 10.28 4.20
C ARG A 18 0.21 9.57 5.46
N ILE A 19 0.39 8.26 5.38
CA ILE A 19 0.95 7.41 6.43
C ILE A 19 2.31 6.88 5.95
N GLY A 20 3.35 7.03 6.77
CA GLY A 20 4.72 6.60 6.45
C GLY A 20 5.78 7.49 7.10
N PRO A 21 7.08 7.16 6.96
CA PRO A 21 7.61 5.98 6.27
C PRO A 21 7.38 4.70 7.08
N ILE A 22 7.03 3.62 6.40
CA ILE A 22 6.91 2.27 6.98
C ILE A 22 7.80 1.27 6.23
N CYS A 23 8.18 0.20 6.92
CA CYS A 23 8.92 -0.90 6.33
C CYS A 23 8.03 -1.72 5.38
N GLU A 24 8.65 -2.44 4.43
CA GLU A 24 7.94 -3.32 3.50
C GLU A 24 7.11 -4.39 4.23
N ASN A 25 7.66 -5.01 5.27
CA ASN A 25 6.91 -6.01 6.06
C ASN A 25 5.66 -5.42 6.72
N GLU A 26 5.76 -4.20 7.22
CA GLU A 26 4.63 -3.48 7.82
C GLU A 26 3.56 -3.14 6.76
N LEU A 27 3.98 -2.82 5.53
CA LEU A 27 3.06 -2.61 4.41
C LEU A 27 2.31 -3.90 4.07
N LEU A 28 2.99 -5.05 4.00
CA LEU A 28 2.38 -6.36 3.74
C LEU A 28 1.39 -6.75 4.83
N LEU A 29 1.72 -6.53 6.10
CA LEU A 29 0.80 -6.76 7.22
C LEU A 29 -0.47 -5.88 7.14
N ARG A 30 -0.35 -4.64 6.64
CA ARG A 30 -1.52 -3.76 6.43
C ARG A 30 -2.36 -4.17 5.23
N ILE A 31 -1.72 -4.68 4.18
CA ILE A 31 -2.37 -5.32 3.04
C ILE A 31 -3.19 -6.51 3.54
N GLU A 32 -2.59 -7.40 4.33
CA GLU A 32 -3.25 -8.57 4.95
C GLU A 32 -4.42 -8.20 5.85
N LYS A 33 -4.31 -7.10 6.60
CA LYS A 33 -5.40 -6.60 7.46
C LYS A 33 -6.54 -5.93 6.69
N GLY A 34 -6.41 -5.72 5.37
CA GLY A 34 -7.38 -4.99 4.57
C GLY A 34 -7.35 -3.47 4.79
N GLU A 35 -6.29 -2.91 5.40
CA GLU A 35 -6.13 -1.46 5.54
C GLU A 35 -5.64 -0.79 4.25
N VAL A 36 -5.03 -1.57 3.36
CA VAL A 36 -4.52 -1.12 2.06
C VAL A 36 -5.22 -1.94 0.97
N HIS A 37 -5.95 -1.23 0.12
CA HIS A 37 -6.68 -1.79 -1.02
C HIS A 37 -5.90 -1.62 -2.33
N PRO A 38 -6.23 -2.39 -3.39
CA PRO A 38 -5.63 -2.24 -4.73
C PRO A 38 -5.70 -0.81 -5.30
N ASP A 39 -6.72 -0.04 -4.93
CA ASP A 39 -6.91 1.36 -5.33
C ASP A 39 -6.18 2.37 -4.43
N THR A 40 -5.50 1.90 -3.38
CA THR A 40 -4.73 2.75 -2.48
C THR A 40 -3.47 3.24 -3.17
N MET A 41 -3.19 4.53 -3.06
CA MET A 41 -1.96 5.15 -3.57
C MET A 41 -0.81 4.83 -2.62
N LEU A 42 0.25 4.24 -3.16
CA LEU A 42 1.50 3.88 -2.50
C LEU A 42 2.65 4.69 -3.12
N SER A 43 3.66 5.01 -2.31
CA SER A 43 4.89 5.63 -2.77
C SER A 43 6.06 5.04 -2.00
N SER A 44 7.17 4.74 -2.68
CA SER A 44 8.44 4.37 -2.08
C SER A 44 9.56 5.15 -2.73
N THR A 45 10.50 5.64 -1.91
CA THR A 45 11.65 6.39 -2.43
C THR A 45 12.55 5.48 -3.29
N SER A 46 12.64 4.19 -2.97
CA SER A 46 13.50 3.21 -3.64
C SER A 46 12.83 2.51 -4.81
N LYS A 47 11.53 2.23 -4.75
CA LYS A 47 10.81 1.40 -5.74
C LYS A 47 9.99 2.23 -6.72
N THR A 48 9.40 3.32 -6.25
CA THR A 48 8.59 4.21 -7.09
C THR A 48 9.27 5.55 -7.31
N HIS A 49 10.52 5.72 -6.87
CA HIS A 49 11.28 6.96 -6.95
C HIS A 49 10.55 8.17 -6.36
N GLY A 50 9.69 7.94 -5.35
CA GLY A 50 8.86 8.97 -4.73
C GLY A 50 7.58 9.32 -5.50
N HIS A 51 7.27 8.62 -6.60
CA HIS A 51 6.00 8.75 -7.29
C HIS A 51 4.88 7.99 -6.55
N TRP A 52 3.71 8.60 -6.52
CA TRP A 52 2.49 7.96 -6.04
C TRP A 52 1.89 7.11 -7.15
N VAL A 53 1.85 5.80 -6.92
CA VAL A 53 1.28 4.81 -7.83
C VAL A 53 0.21 4.03 -7.09
N VAL A 54 -0.83 3.61 -7.79
CA VAL A 54 -1.87 2.75 -7.21
C VAL A 54 -1.29 1.37 -6.93
N MET A 55 -1.69 0.74 -5.81
CA MET A 55 -1.20 -0.57 -5.41
C MET A 55 -1.37 -1.63 -6.51
N ARG A 56 -2.45 -1.56 -7.31
CA ARG A 56 -2.69 -2.47 -8.45
C ARG A 56 -1.57 -2.46 -9.50
N GLU A 57 -0.84 -1.35 -9.66
CA GLU A 57 0.30 -1.24 -10.59
C GLU A 57 1.57 -1.89 -10.01
N ILE A 58 1.64 -2.04 -8.69
CA ILE A 58 2.73 -2.70 -7.99
C ILE A 58 2.48 -4.21 -8.03
N LYS A 59 3.01 -4.87 -9.07
CA LYS A 59 2.94 -6.32 -9.29
C LYS A 59 3.18 -7.20 -8.04
N PRO A 60 4.23 -6.98 -7.23
CA PRO A 60 4.45 -7.83 -6.04
C PRO A 60 3.38 -7.62 -4.96
N ALA A 61 2.91 -6.38 -4.76
CA ALA A 61 1.91 -6.05 -3.74
C ALA A 61 0.52 -6.60 -4.12
N ILE A 62 0.11 -6.46 -5.39
CA ILE A 62 -1.18 -7.00 -5.85
C ILE A 62 -1.19 -8.54 -5.85
N LYS A 63 -0.05 -9.19 -6.12
CA LYS A 63 0.09 -10.64 -6.00
C LYS A 63 -0.14 -11.09 -4.56
N HIS A 64 0.52 -10.43 -3.59
CA HIS A 64 0.35 -10.72 -2.15
C HIS A 64 -1.09 -10.49 -1.68
N TRP A 65 -1.74 -9.43 -2.15
CA TRP A 65 -3.14 -9.16 -1.83
C TRP A 65 -4.07 -10.26 -2.35
N LYS A 66 -3.88 -10.72 -3.59
CA LYS A 66 -4.67 -11.82 -4.16
C LYS A 66 -4.46 -13.15 -3.44
N GLU A 67 -3.25 -13.42 -2.98
CA GLU A 67 -2.93 -14.64 -2.20
C GLU A 67 -3.55 -14.60 -0.80
N THR A 68 -3.61 -13.41 -0.19
CA THR A 68 -4.14 -13.22 1.18
C THR A 68 -5.65 -12.97 1.23
N HIS A 69 -6.26 -12.54 0.12
CA HIS A 69 -7.69 -12.26 -0.01
C HIS A 69 -8.32 -13.04 -1.19
N PRO A 70 -8.39 -14.39 -1.10
CA PRO A 70 -8.92 -15.22 -2.19
C PRO A 70 -10.43 -15.03 -2.45
N ASP A 71 -11.20 -14.51 -1.49
CA ASP A 71 -12.67 -14.34 -1.57
C ASP A 71 -13.15 -13.00 -2.13
N ALA A 72 -12.24 -12.12 -2.58
CA ALA A 72 -12.59 -10.82 -3.17
C ALA A 72 -12.62 -10.83 -4.71
N ALA A 73 -12.64 -12.03 -5.33
CA ALA A 73 -12.64 -12.26 -6.78
C ALA A 73 -14.05 -12.55 -7.32
#